data_AF-A0A4Q4PWT4-F1
#
_entry.id   AF-A0A4Q4PWT4-F1
#
_cell.length_a   1.000
_cell.length_b   1.000
_cell.length_c   1.000
_cell.angle_alpha   90.00
_cell.angle_beta   90.00
_cell.angle_gamma   90.00
#
_symmetry.space_group_name_H-M   'P 1'
#
loop_
_entity.id
_entity.type
_entity.pdbx_description
1 polymer ?
#
loop_
_entity_poly.entity_id
_entity_poly.type
_entity_poly.pdbx_seq_one_letter_code
_entity_poly.pdbx_strand_id
1 'polypeptide(L)'
;MVKRALELRDALELYQIRWQKPKNDLRHRDLTKDFLDAEGWAELQRFRDFLEPFYILTKTMEGNANRDGKEGGHGAVWETLKTMDYMFIAFNNAAALCRDELESHFKRGIECGWVKLEEYYKLTDMTPVYRAALALHPTYGYDYFEEHWNGTMRKPSWFKGMKTVVSSLYDEYRRQAEVEA
;
A
#
# COMPACT_ATOMS: atom_id res chain seq x y z
N MET A 1 -1.23 15.15 -5.77
CA MET A 1 -2.45 15.98 -5.75
C MET A 1 -2.79 16.45 -4.33
N VAL A 2 -3.09 15.55 -3.39
CA VAL A 2 -3.47 15.92 -2.00
C VAL A 2 -2.41 16.77 -1.30
N LYS A 3 -1.14 16.35 -1.30
CA LYS A 3 -0.03 17.15 -0.73
C LYS A 3 0.00 18.57 -1.29
N ARG A 4 -0.16 18.71 -2.60
CA ARG A 4 -0.17 20.02 -3.28
C ARG A 4 -1.39 20.86 -2.91
N ALA A 5 -2.56 20.23 -2.76
CA ALA A 5 -3.77 20.91 -2.30
C ALA A 5 -3.59 21.47 -0.88
N LEU A 6 -2.96 20.70 0.02
CA LEU A 6 -2.64 21.15 1.38
C LEU A 6 -1.61 22.29 1.40
N GLU A 7 -0.57 22.23 0.56
CA GLU A 7 0.40 23.33 0.40
C GLU A 7 -0.24 24.63 -0.13
N LEU A 8 -1.30 24.50 -0.93
CA LEU A 8 -2.03 25.61 -1.53
C LEU A 8 -3.31 25.96 -0.77
N ARG A 9 -3.48 25.47 0.47
CA ARG A 9 -4.72 25.63 1.24
C ARG A 9 -5.17 27.09 1.30
N ASP A 10 -4.30 28.00 1.70
CA ASP A 10 -4.64 29.44 1.82
C ASP A 10 -5.09 30.04 0.49
N ALA A 11 -4.43 29.67 -0.61
CA ALA A 11 -4.78 30.15 -1.94
C ALA A 11 -6.13 29.59 -2.41
N LEU A 12 -6.41 28.32 -2.08
CA LEU A 12 -7.67 27.66 -2.41
C LEU A 12 -8.83 28.19 -1.56
N GLU A 13 -8.62 28.42 -0.27
CA GLU A 13 -9.62 29.06 0.61
C GLU A 13 -9.92 30.50 0.13
N LEU A 14 -8.89 31.27 -0.23
CA LEU A 14 -9.08 32.61 -0.81
C LEU A 14 -9.87 32.57 -2.13
N TYR A 15 -9.60 31.57 -2.98
CA TYR A 15 -10.37 31.36 -4.21
C TYR A 15 -11.84 31.04 -3.90
N GLN A 16 -12.11 30.13 -2.96
CA GLN A 16 -13.47 29.77 -2.54
C GLN A 16 -14.25 30.99 -2.03
N ILE A 17 -13.61 31.83 -1.21
CA ILE A 17 -14.22 33.06 -0.67
C ILE A 17 -14.56 34.06 -1.79
N ARG A 18 -13.68 34.19 -2.80
CA ARG A 18 -13.84 35.17 -3.88
C ARG A 18 -14.66 34.66 -5.06
N TRP A 19 -14.94 33.36 -5.12
CA TRP A 19 -15.60 32.76 -6.25
C TRP A 19 -17.03 33.28 -6.40
N GLN A 20 -17.38 33.63 -7.64
CA GLN A 20 -18.73 34.02 -8.01
C GLN A 20 -19.09 33.34 -9.33
N LYS A 21 -20.31 32.79 -9.41
CA LYS A 21 -20.79 32.20 -10.66
C LYS A 21 -20.85 33.28 -11.75
N PRO A 22 -20.23 33.06 -12.93
CA PRO A 22 -20.33 34.01 -14.03
C PRO A 22 -21.79 34.23 -14.45
N LYS A 23 -22.26 35.48 -14.38
CA LYS A 23 -23.65 35.82 -14.71
C LYS A 23 -24.02 35.55 -16.18
N ASN A 24 -23.03 35.62 -17.07
CA ASN A 24 -23.22 35.51 -18.52
C ASN A 24 -23.04 34.08 -19.06
N ASP A 25 -22.68 33.12 -18.21
CA ASP A 25 -22.50 31.71 -18.58
C ASP A 25 -23.38 30.82 -17.70
N LEU A 26 -24.62 30.61 -18.16
CA LEU A 26 -25.60 29.77 -17.46
C LEU A 26 -25.18 28.29 -17.38
N ARG A 27 -24.31 27.84 -18.29
CA ARG A 27 -23.76 26.47 -18.32
C ARG A 27 -22.56 26.31 -17.40
N HIS A 28 -22.05 27.40 -16.83
CA HIS A 28 -20.93 27.33 -15.90
C HIS A 28 -21.30 26.47 -14.69
N ARG A 29 -20.48 25.46 -14.41
CA ARG A 29 -20.65 24.57 -13.25
C ARG A 29 -20.60 25.42 -11.99
N ASP A 30 -21.53 25.15 -11.08
CA ASP A 30 -21.50 25.72 -9.74
C ASP A 30 -20.47 24.98 -8.90
N LEU A 31 -19.40 25.68 -8.53
CA LEU A 31 -18.28 25.10 -7.78
C LEU A 31 -18.51 25.13 -6.26
N THR A 32 -19.53 25.84 -5.76
CA THR A 32 -19.77 25.96 -4.31
C THR A 32 -19.99 24.62 -3.62
N LYS A 33 -20.51 23.64 -4.36
CA LYS A 33 -20.73 22.27 -3.87
C LYS A 33 -19.44 21.46 -3.74
N ASP A 34 -18.36 21.91 -4.36
CA ASP A 34 -17.04 21.27 -4.35
C ASP A 34 -16.08 21.96 -3.37
N PHE A 35 -16.57 22.93 -2.60
CA PHE A 35 -15.76 23.69 -1.64
C PHE A 35 -15.43 22.83 -0.42
N LEU A 36 -14.19 22.96 0.04
CA LEU A 36 -13.69 22.23 1.20
C LEU A 36 -13.90 23.09 2.44
N ASP A 37 -14.67 22.56 3.37
CA ASP A 37 -14.79 23.12 4.71
C ASP A 37 -13.65 22.65 5.62
N ALA A 38 -13.66 23.08 6.88
CA ALA A 38 -12.63 22.74 7.84
C ALA A 38 -12.50 21.22 8.07
N GLU A 39 -13.62 20.49 8.02
CA GLU A 39 -13.65 19.03 8.16
C GLU A 39 -13.04 18.35 6.94
N GLY A 40 -13.39 18.77 5.73
CA GLY A 40 -12.81 18.29 4.49
C GLY A 40 -11.29 18.51 4.41
N TRP A 41 -10.81 19.66 4.88
CA TRP A 41 -9.35 19.90 4.99
C TRP A 41 -8.67 18.98 6.00
N ALA A 42 -9.29 18.76 7.16
CA ALA A 42 -8.77 17.83 8.17
C ALA A 42 -8.73 16.39 7.63
N GLU A 43 -9.75 15.98 6.89
CA GLU A 43 -9.82 14.65 6.29
C GLU A 43 -8.74 14.46 5.19
N LEU A 44 -8.51 15.47 4.35
CA LEU A 44 -7.42 15.44 3.37
C LEU A 44 -6.03 15.33 4.05
N GLN A 45 -5.84 16.00 5.18
CA GLN A 45 -4.62 15.89 5.95
C GLN A 45 -4.44 14.46 6.49
N ARG A 46 -5.50 13.85 7.05
CA ARG A 46 -5.48 12.43 7.50
C ARG A 46 -5.09 11.48 6.37
N PHE A 47 -5.68 11.64 5.19
CA PHE A 47 -5.30 10.85 4.01
C PHE A 47 -3.85 11.04 3.61
N ARG A 48 -3.37 12.27 3.59
CA ARG A 48 -1.98 12.58 3.24
C ARG A 48 -1.00 11.90 4.20
N ASP A 49 -1.26 11.99 5.50
CA ASP A 49 -0.39 11.41 6.54
C ASP A 49 -0.39 9.88 6.47
N PHE A 50 -1.56 9.27 6.25
CA PHE A 50 -1.66 7.82 6.10
C PHE A 50 -0.98 7.29 4.83
N LEU A 51 -1.11 8.00 3.70
CA LEU A 51 -0.59 7.54 2.40
C LEU A 51 0.90 7.88 2.16
N GLU A 52 1.46 8.84 2.90
CA GLU A 52 2.87 9.23 2.77
C GLU A 52 3.86 8.05 2.87
N PRO A 53 3.79 7.17 3.90
CA PRO A 53 4.70 6.02 3.96
C PRO A 53 4.52 5.07 2.77
N PHE A 54 3.30 4.90 2.26
CA PHE A 54 3.05 4.03 1.10
C PHE A 54 3.60 4.64 -0.19
N TYR A 55 3.51 5.96 -0.35
CA TYR A 55 4.13 6.67 -1.46
C TYR A 55 5.65 6.48 -1.44
N ILE A 56 6.29 6.66 -0.29
CA ILE A 56 7.75 6.47 -0.15
C ILE A 56 8.13 5.03 -0.46
N LEU A 57 7.39 4.06 0.09
CA LEU A 57 7.66 2.64 -0.06
C LEU A 57 7.50 2.18 -1.52
N THR A 58 6.42 2.57 -2.18
CA THR A 58 6.19 2.24 -3.60
C THR A 58 7.22 2.90 -4.52
N LYS A 59 7.61 4.16 -4.26
CA LYS A 59 8.71 4.82 -4.98
C LYS A 59 10.07 4.16 -4.76
N THR A 60 10.30 3.62 -3.57
CA THR A 60 11.52 2.86 -3.29
C THR A 60 11.52 1.54 -4.06
N MET A 61 10.38 0.86 -4.15
CA MET A 61 10.21 -0.39 -4.91
C MET A 61 10.35 -0.23 -6.43
N GLU A 62 10.33 1.00 -6.97
CA GLU A 62 10.72 1.27 -8.37
C GLU A 62 12.25 1.13 -8.59
N GLY A 63 13.00 0.69 -7.57
CA GLY A 63 14.44 0.43 -7.60
C GLY A 63 15.31 1.63 -7.26
N ASN A 64 14.70 2.82 -7.17
CA ASN A 64 15.32 4.09 -6.81
C ASN A 64 16.72 4.29 -7.42
N ALA A 65 16.85 4.05 -8.73
CA ALA A 65 18.07 4.23 -9.51
C ALA A 65 18.44 5.71 -9.74
N ASN A 66 18.04 6.60 -8.82
CA ASN A 66 18.20 8.05 -8.94
C ASN A 66 19.51 8.55 -8.31
N ARG A 67 20.42 7.65 -7.91
CA ARG A 67 21.72 8.00 -7.31
C ARG A 67 22.82 7.16 -7.93
N ASP A 68 23.83 7.81 -8.47
CA ASP A 68 25.03 7.17 -9.04
C ASP A 68 25.64 6.19 -8.02
N GLY A 69 25.84 4.95 -8.45
CA GLY A 69 26.43 3.89 -7.64
C GLY A 69 25.49 3.25 -6.59
N LYS A 70 24.20 3.60 -6.61
CA LYS A 70 23.13 2.90 -5.87
C LYS A 70 21.99 2.44 -6.79
N GLU A 71 22.25 2.31 -8.09
CA GLU A 71 21.25 1.75 -9.00
C GLU A 71 20.91 0.31 -8.58
N GLY A 72 19.62 0.01 -8.40
CA GLY A 72 19.14 -1.35 -8.12
C GLY A 72 19.24 -1.81 -6.66
N GLY A 73 19.43 -0.90 -5.71
CA GLY A 73 19.45 -1.24 -4.27
C GLY A 73 18.09 -1.64 -3.69
N HIS A 74 17.00 -1.47 -4.44
CA HIS A 74 15.62 -1.77 -4.05
C HIS A 74 14.84 -2.36 -5.23
N GLY A 75 13.60 -2.78 -4.98
CA GLY A 75 12.71 -3.34 -6.00
C GLY A 75 12.99 -4.83 -6.30
N ALA A 76 13.79 -5.49 -5.46
CA ALA A 76 14.00 -6.91 -5.58
C ALA A 76 12.72 -7.68 -5.23
N VAL A 77 12.51 -8.83 -5.88
CA VAL A 77 11.25 -9.59 -5.74
C VAL A 77 10.97 -10.01 -4.29
N TRP A 78 12.02 -10.25 -3.50
CA TRP A 78 11.89 -10.60 -2.07
C TRP A 78 11.39 -9.42 -1.21
N GLU A 79 11.58 -8.16 -1.64
CA GLU A 79 11.10 -6.97 -0.92
C GLU A 79 9.59 -6.77 -1.06
N THR A 80 8.97 -7.34 -2.10
CA THR A 80 7.54 -7.14 -2.42
C THR A 80 6.64 -7.59 -1.28
N LEU A 81 6.80 -8.81 -0.77
CA LEU A 81 5.96 -9.32 0.33
C LEU A 81 6.17 -8.52 1.61
N LYS A 82 7.42 -8.17 1.93
CA LYS A 82 7.73 -7.34 3.10
C LYS A 82 7.07 -5.96 3.04
N THR A 83 7.10 -5.36 1.86
CA THR A 83 6.43 -4.09 1.57
C THR A 83 4.92 -4.20 1.78
N MET A 84 4.30 -5.26 1.26
CA MET A 84 2.88 -5.51 1.43
C MET A 84 2.51 -5.80 2.89
N ASP A 85 3.35 -6.53 3.63
CA ASP A 85 3.15 -6.83 5.05
C ASP A 85 3.17 -5.56 5.91
N TYR A 86 4.06 -4.61 5.59
CA TYR A 86 4.04 -3.29 6.22
C TYR A 86 2.71 -2.56 5.95
N MET A 87 2.24 -2.55 4.70
CA MET A 87 0.95 -1.94 4.36
C MET A 87 -0.20 -2.62 5.11
N PHE A 88 -0.18 -3.95 5.22
CA PHE A 88 -1.17 -4.72 5.96
C PHE A 88 -1.25 -4.28 7.42
N ILE A 89 -0.10 -4.18 8.10
CA ILE A 89 -0.06 -3.72 9.49
C ILE A 89 -0.60 -2.29 9.61
N ALA A 90 -0.20 -1.39 8.71
CA ALA A 90 -0.65 -0.01 8.71
C ALA A 90 -2.17 0.12 8.51
N PHE A 91 -2.75 -0.58 7.54
CA PHE A 91 -4.20 -0.58 7.36
C PHE A 91 -4.94 -1.23 8.53
N ASN A 92 -4.43 -2.33 9.10
CA ASN A 92 -5.08 -2.98 10.25
C ASN A 92 -5.12 -2.03 11.46
N ASN A 93 -4.03 -1.31 11.70
CA ASN A 93 -3.96 -0.29 12.75
C ASN A 93 -4.92 0.88 12.46
N ALA A 94 -4.96 1.38 11.22
CA ALA A 94 -5.89 2.45 10.83
C ALA A 94 -7.35 2.02 10.97
N ALA A 95 -7.70 0.80 10.58
CA ALA A 95 -9.04 0.23 10.74
C ALA A 95 -9.42 0.09 12.22
N ALA A 96 -8.47 -0.29 13.09
CA ALA A 96 -8.69 -0.33 14.52
C ALA A 96 -8.96 1.06 15.12
N LEU A 97 -8.20 2.08 14.71
CA LEU A 97 -8.38 3.46 15.15
C LEU A 97 -9.72 4.05 14.70
N CYS A 98 -10.14 3.75 13.46
CA CYS A 98 -11.38 4.30 12.90
C CYS A 98 -12.64 3.49 13.25
N ARG A 99 -12.52 2.43 14.05
CA ARG A 99 -13.62 1.46 14.29
C ARG A 99 -14.87 2.15 14.85
N ASP A 100 -14.67 2.96 15.89
CA ASP A 100 -15.74 3.62 16.64
C ASP A 100 -15.99 5.06 16.14
N GLU A 101 -15.28 5.49 15.10
CA GLU A 101 -15.53 6.77 14.44
C GLU A 101 -16.82 6.71 13.61
N LEU A 102 -17.50 7.87 13.52
CA LEU A 102 -18.61 8.06 12.58
C LEU A 102 -18.14 7.79 11.14
N GLU A 103 -19.10 7.42 10.28
CA GLU A 103 -18.81 7.20 8.87
C GLU A 103 -18.23 8.46 8.23
N SER A 104 -17.08 8.30 7.59
CA SER A 104 -16.32 9.35 6.92
C SER A 104 -15.70 8.79 5.64
N HIS A 105 -15.27 9.66 4.73
CA HIS A 105 -14.57 9.22 3.53
C HIS A 105 -13.25 8.55 3.89
N PHE A 106 -12.57 9.03 4.93
CA PHE A 106 -11.34 8.41 5.45
C PHE A 106 -11.58 6.96 5.86
N LYS A 107 -12.56 6.71 6.73
CA LYS A 107 -12.90 5.35 7.18
C LYS A 107 -13.22 4.43 6.01
N ARG A 108 -14.08 4.89 5.08
CA ARG A 108 -14.39 4.13 3.86
C ARG A 108 -13.17 3.89 2.99
N GLY A 109 -12.29 4.88 2.87
CA GLY A 109 -11.04 4.79 2.13
C GLY A 109 -10.08 3.74 2.70
N ILE A 110 -9.98 3.62 4.03
CA ILE A 110 -9.23 2.55 4.70
C ILE A 110 -9.79 1.17 4.35
N GLU A 111 -11.12 0.99 4.40
CA GLU A 111 -11.76 -0.26 4.01
C GLU A 111 -11.53 -0.61 2.53
N CYS A 112 -11.71 0.35 1.62
CA CYS A 112 -11.44 0.14 0.21
C CYS A 112 -9.97 -0.19 -0.07
N GLY A 113 -9.05 0.49 0.61
CA GLY A 113 -7.61 0.22 0.52
C GLY A 113 -7.25 -1.17 1.03
N TRP A 114 -7.88 -1.63 2.13
CA TRP A 114 -7.74 -2.99 2.63
C TRP A 114 -8.15 -4.04 1.60
N VAL A 115 -9.35 -3.89 1.01
CA VAL A 115 -9.84 -4.81 -0.02
C VAL A 115 -8.89 -4.85 -1.21
N LYS A 116 -8.34 -3.71 -1.61
CA LYS A 116 -7.35 -3.65 -2.69
C LYS A 116 -6.05 -4.37 -2.31
N LEU A 117 -5.58 -4.21 -1.08
CA LEU A 117 -4.39 -4.91 -0.61
C LEU A 117 -4.58 -6.44 -0.60
N GLU A 118 -5.75 -6.92 -0.16
CA GLU A 118 -6.08 -8.34 -0.22
C GLU A 118 -6.10 -8.89 -1.66
N GLU A 119 -6.58 -8.10 -2.62
CA GLU A 119 -6.51 -8.45 -4.05
C GLU A 119 -5.07 -8.64 -4.52
N TYR A 120 -4.15 -7.75 -4.13
CA TYR A 120 -2.74 -7.90 -4.46
C TYR A 120 -2.10 -9.12 -3.81
N TYR A 121 -2.45 -9.48 -2.58
CA TYR A 121 -1.98 -10.74 -1.97
C TYR A 121 -2.42 -11.95 -2.79
N LYS A 122 -3.67 -11.97 -3.27
CA LYS A 122 -4.15 -13.03 -4.17
C LYS A 122 -3.34 -13.11 -5.46
N LEU A 123 -2.90 -11.97 -6.01
CA LEU A 123 -2.01 -11.97 -7.18
C LEU A 123 -0.63 -12.54 -6.86
N THR A 124 -0.08 -12.25 -5.67
CA THR A 124 1.18 -12.88 -5.25
C THR A 124 1.05 -14.39 -5.06
N ASP A 125 -0.16 -14.88 -4.79
CA ASP A 125 -0.42 -16.30 -4.61
C ASP A 125 -0.46 -17.07 -5.94
N MET A 126 -0.64 -16.37 -7.07
CA MET A 126 -0.67 -16.98 -8.40
C MET A 126 0.68 -17.55 -8.84
N THR A 127 1.79 -17.11 -8.24
CA THR A 127 3.13 -17.60 -8.54
C THR A 127 3.92 -17.82 -7.25
N PRO A 128 4.63 -18.96 -7.11
CA PRO A 128 5.42 -19.24 -5.91
C PRO A 128 6.63 -18.31 -5.74
N VAL A 129 7.00 -17.58 -6.80
CA VAL A 129 8.23 -16.78 -6.89
C VAL A 129 8.37 -15.76 -5.75
N TYR A 130 7.30 -15.05 -5.38
CA TYR A 130 7.36 -14.04 -4.31
C TYR A 130 7.70 -14.66 -2.94
N ARG A 131 7.06 -15.79 -2.63
CA ARG A 131 7.28 -16.54 -1.39
C ARG A 131 8.66 -17.18 -1.38
N ALA A 132 9.04 -17.82 -2.49
CA ALA A 132 10.33 -18.47 -2.63
C ALA A 132 11.48 -17.47 -2.54
N ALA A 133 11.39 -16.31 -3.20
CA ALA A 133 12.43 -15.28 -3.15
C ALA A 133 12.71 -14.80 -1.73
N LEU A 134 11.66 -14.59 -0.93
CA LEU A 134 11.82 -14.19 0.46
C LEU A 134 12.29 -15.35 1.36
N ALA A 135 11.77 -16.56 1.15
CA ALA A 135 12.17 -17.76 1.90
C ALA A 135 13.62 -18.18 1.65
N LEU A 136 14.16 -17.88 0.46
CA LEU A 136 15.56 -18.13 0.10
C LEU A 136 16.49 -16.97 0.47
N HIS A 137 15.96 -15.85 0.97
CA HIS A 137 16.76 -14.70 1.35
C HIS A 137 17.61 -15.03 2.60
N PRO A 138 18.96 -14.92 2.55
CA PRO A 138 19.84 -15.40 3.62
C PRO A 138 19.57 -14.81 5.02
N THR A 139 19.09 -13.57 5.07
CA THR A 139 18.82 -12.87 6.33
C THR A 139 17.41 -13.10 6.89
N TYR A 140 16.44 -13.46 6.04
CA TYR A 140 15.02 -13.50 6.45
C TYR A 140 14.49 -14.92 6.52
N GLY A 141 14.69 -15.70 5.46
CA GLY A 141 14.31 -17.09 5.41
C GLY A 141 12.85 -17.38 5.80
N TYR A 142 12.66 -18.53 6.43
CA TYR A 142 11.36 -18.96 6.96
C TYR A 142 11.00 -18.23 8.26
N ASP A 143 12.01 -17.79 9.03
CA ASP A 143 11.86 -17.12 10.32
C ASP A 143 11.04 -15.83 10.17
N TYR A 144 11.28 -15.07 9.09
CA TYR A 144 10.49 -13.89 8.77
C TYR A 144 8.99 -14.20 8.73
N PHE A 145 8.57 -15.26 8.03
CA PHE A 145 7.16 -15.61 7.91
C PHE A 145 6.59 -16.13 9.23
N GLU A 146 7.39 -16.85 10.02
CA GLU A 146 6.96 -17.33 11.34
C GLU A 146 6.70 -16.16 12.29
N GLU A 147 7.62 -15.21 12.36
CA GLU A 147 7.48 -14.06 13.24
C GLU A 147 6.43 -13.06 12.74
N HIS A 148 6.44 -12.74 11.44
CA HIS A 148 5.58 -11.69 10.89
C HIS A 148 4.19 -12.21 10.56
N TRP A 149 4.07 -13.32 9.80
CA TRP A 149 2.75 -13.80 9.40
C TRP A 149 2.03 -14.53 10.53
N ASN A 150 2.70 -15.42 11.25
CA ASN A 150 2.06 -16.13 12.36
C ASN A 150 1.98 -15.26 13.63
N GLY A 151 3.07 -14.58 14.02
CA GLY A 151 3.10 -13.73 15.20
C GLY A 151 2.34 -12.40 15.04
N THR A 152 2.87 -11.51 14.20
CA THR A 152 2.41 -10.10 14.12
C THR A 152 1.05 -9.98 13.41
N MET A 153 0.91 -10.59 12.23
CA MET A 153 -0.30 -10.50 11.40
C MET A 153 -1.37 -11.51 11.81
N ARG A 154 -1.05 -12.48 12.67
CA ARG A 154 -1.96 -13.53 13.17
C ARG A 154 -2.63 -14.33 12.04
N LYS A 155 -1.84 -14.69 11.01
CA LYS A 155 -2.22 -15.52 9.85
C LYS A 155 -1.43 -16.84 9.81
N PRO A 156 -1.63 -17.76 10.77
CA PRO A 156 -0.92 -19.05 10.80
C PRO A 156 -1.18 -19.92 9.56
N SER A 157 -2.37 -19.81 8.95
CA SER A 157 -2.71 -20.53 7.72
C SER A 157 -1.86 -20.09 6.53
N TRP A 158 -1.51 -18.80 6.44
CA TRP A 158 -0.67 -18.26 5.38
C TRP A 158 0.76 -18.78 5.48
N PHE A 159 1.30 -18.85 6.70
CA PHE A 159 2.62 -19.44 6.95
C PHE A 159 2.66 -20.91 6.53
N LYS A 160 1.65 -21.70 6.91
CA LYS A 160 1.54 -23.10 6.49
C LYS A 160 1.46 -23.23 4.97
N GLY A 161 0.62 -22.41 4.33
CA GLY A 161 0.51 -22.37 2.87
C GLY A 161 1.83 -22.03 2.18
N MET A 162 2.56 -21.04 2.70
CA MET A 162 3.88 -20.67 2.21
C MET A 162 4.86 -21.84 2.27
N LYS A 163 4.94 -22.56 3.41
CA LYS A 163 5.81 -23.74 3.53
C LYS A 163 5.50 -24.77 2.44
N THR A 164 4.23 -25.10 2.26
CA THR A 164 3.80 -26.05 1.22
C THR A 164 4.22 -25.59 -0.17
N VAL A 165 3.95 -24.32 -0.52
CA VAL A 165 4.28 -23.75 -1.83
C VAL A 165 5.79 -23.80 -2.12
N VAL A 166 6.62 -23.37 -1.17
CA VAL A 166 8.08 -23.36 -1.36
C VAL A 166 8.65 -24.77 -1.40
N SER A 167 8.15 -25.70 -0.58
CA SER A 167 8.56 -27.11 -0.62
C SER A 167 8.19 -27.77 -1.94
N SER A 168 6.97 -27.56 -2.45
CA SER A 168 6.55 -28.09 -3.75
C SER A 168 7.40 -27.56 -4.90
N LEU A 169 7.75 -26.27 -4.88
CA LEU A 169 8.66 -25.68 -5.86
C LEU A 169 10.05 -26.33 -5.83
N TYR A 170 10.59 -26.56 -4.62
CA TYR A 170 11.88 -27.22 -4.46
C TYR A 170 11.86 -28.67 -4.95
N ASP A 171 10.80 -29.43 -4.65
CA ASP A 171 10.65 -30.82 -5.10
C ASP A 171 10.52 -30.93 -6.63
N GLU A 172 9.91 -29.94 -7.28
CA GLU A 172 9.89 -29.84 -8.74
C GLU A 172 11.29 -29.57 -9.30
N TYR A 173 12.00 -28.59 -8.75
CA TYR A 173 13.36 -28.27 -9.16
C TYR A 173 14.32 -29.46 -8.97
N ARG A 174 14.24 -30.17 -7.83
CA ARG A 174 15.06 -31.37 -7.57
C ARG A 174 14.83 -32.44 -8.63
N ARG A 175 13.57 -32.72 -8.98
CA ARG A 175 13.23 -33.72 -10.00
C ARG A 175 13.74 -33.34 -11.38
N GLN A 176 13.72 -32.06 -11.74
CA GLN A 176 14.26 -31.58 -13.01
C GLN A 176 15.79 -31.76 -13.06
N ALA A 177 16.49 -31.38 -11.98
CA ALA A 177 17.93 -31.54 -11.89
C ALA A 177 18.39 -33.01 -11.93
N GLU A 178 17.62 -33.93 -11.37
CA GLU A 178 17.89 -35.39 -11.44
C GLU A 178 17.71 -35.98 -12.85
N VAL A 179 16.87 -35.36 -13.70
CA VAL A 179 16.64 -35.80 -15.08
C VAL A 179 17.70 -35.25 -16.04
N GLU A 180 18.29 -34.10 -15.71
CA GLU A 180 19.33 -33.44 -16.51
C GLU A 180 20.76 -33.92 -16.19
N ALA A 181 20.94 -34.66 -15.10
CA ALA A 181 22.22 -35.21 -14.63
C ALA A 181 22.50 -36.62 -15.18
#